data_AF-A0ABD0QI07-F1
#
_entry.id   AF-A0ABD0QI07-F1
#
_cell.length_a   1.000
_cell.length_b   1.000
_cell.length_c   1.000
_cell.angle_alpha   90.00
_cell.angle_beta   90.00
_cell.angle_gamma   90.00
#
_symmetry.space_group_name_H-M   'P 1'
#
loop_
_entity.id
_entity.type
_entity.pdbx_description
1 polymer ?
#
loop_
_entity_poly.entity_id
_entity_poly.type
_entity_poly.pdbx_seq_one_letter_code
_entity_poly.pdbx_strand_id
1 'polypeptide(L)'
;CELMNRGILALVSSIGCMSAGSLQSLADAMHIPHLFIQRAPTGTPRSSCPPTSRAQPDDYTLFVRPPVYLNDVIFQVVMEYTWQKFIIFYDTDY
;
A
#
# COMPACT_ATOMS: atom_id res chain seq x y z
N CYS A 1 -0.62 -17.93 -9.79
CA CYS A 1 -1.23 -18.36 -11.07
C CYS A 1 -2.22 -19.52 -10.92
N GLU A 2 -2.04 -20.47 -10.01
CA GLU A 2 -3.00 -21.61 -9.85
C GLU A 2 -4.46 -21.15 -9.66
N LEU A 3 -4.69 -20.11 -8.85
CA LEU A 3 -6.02 -19.53 -8.65
C LEU A 3 -6.66 -19.03 -9.96
N MET A 4 -5.87 -18.48 -10.88
CA MET A 4 -6.35 -18.01 -12.18
C MET A 4 -6.78 -19.19 -13.06
N ASN A 5 -6.04 -20.29 -13.02
CA ASN A 5 -6.39 -21.52 -13.75
C ASN A 5 -7.71 -22.14 -13.24
N ARG A 6 -8.08 -21.91 -11.98
CA ARG A 6 -9.37 -22.33 -11.42
C ARG A 6 -10.54 -21.40 -11.79
N GLY A 7 -10.29 -20.29 -12.49
CA GLY A 7 -11.33 -19.38 -12.96
C GLY A 7 -11.92 -18.48 -11.87
N ILE A 8 -11.07 -17.79 -11.10
CA ILE A 8 -11.53 -16.78 -10.13
C ILE A 8 -12.06 -15.52 -10.83
N LEU A 9 -13.07 -14.88 -10.22
CA LEU A 9 -13.62 -13.60 -10.68
C LEU A 9 -12.81 -12.38 -10.20
N ALA A 10 -12.12 -12.53 -9.07
CA ALA A 10 -11.29 -11.49 -8.47
C ALA A 10 -10.20 -12.13 -7.59
N LEU A 11 -9.13 -11.39 -7.37
CA LEU A 11 -8.05 -11.73 -6.46
C LEU A 11 -8.09 -10.79 -5.26
N VAL A 12 -8.10 -11.34 -4.04
CA VAL A 12 -7.94 -10.55 -2.81
C VAL A 12 -6.60 -10.91 -2.17
N SER A 13 -5.77 -9.91 -1.89
CA SER A 13 -4.46 -10.12 -1.26
C SER A 13 -4.29 -9.28 0.00
N SER A 14 -3.72 -9.88 1.05
CA SER A 14 -3.34 -9.16 2.29
C SER A 14 -1.86 -9.41 2.57
N ILE A 15 -1.01 -8.59 1.97
CA ILE A 15 0.45 -8.78 1.92
C ILE A 15 1.19 -7.44 2.05
N GLY A 16 2.51 -7.51 2.28
CA GLY A 16 3.39 -6.34 2.29
C GLY A 16 3.81 -5.86 0.89
N CYS A 17 4.53 -4.75 0.83
CA CYS A 17 4.90 -4.10 -0.44
C CYS A 17 5.83 -4.93 -1.32
N MET A 18 6.69 -5.77 -0.73
CA MET A 18 7.68 -6.57 -1.47
C MET A 18 7.04 -7.46 -2.55
N SER A 19 5.85 -7.99 -2.28
CA SER A 19 5.13 -8.87 -3.22
C SER A 19 3.93 -8.19 -3.89
N ALA A 20 3.57 -6.97 -3.47
CA ALA A 20 2.43 -6.23 -4.01
C ALA A 20 2.62 -5.93 -5.50
N GLY A 21 3.81 -5.49 -5.89
CA GLY A 21 4.12 -5.17 -7.28
C GLY A 21 4.00 -6.35 -8.24
N SER A 22 4.53 -7.50 -7.84
CA SER A 22 4.44 -8.72 -8.65
C SER A 22 3.00 -9.20 -8.84
N LEU A 23 2.15 -9.06 -7.80
CA LEU A 23 0.74 -9.38 -7.93
C LEU A 23 -0.04 -8.35 -8.75
N GLN A 24 0.30 -7.06 -8.65
CA GLN A 24 -0.28 -6.03 -9.49
C GLN A 24 0.02 -6.31 -10.96
N SER A 25 1.29 -6.50 -11.34
CA SER A 25 1.65 -6.83 -12.73
C SER A 25 1.01 -8.11 -13.25
N LEU A 26 0.84 -9.12 -12.39
CA LEU A 26 0.14 -10.35 -12.74
C LEU A 26 -1.36 -10.13 -12.95
N ALA A 27 -2.00 -9.32 -12.09
CA ALA A 27 -3.41 -8.98 -12.20
C ALA A 27 -3.69 -8.18 -13.48
N ASP A 28 -2.84 -7.21 -13.78
CA ASP A 28 -2.91 -6.39 -14.98
C ASP A 28 -2.77 -7.27 -16.24
N ALA A 29 -1.78 -8.16 -16.29
CA ALA A 29 -1.55 -9.05 -17.43
C ALA A 29 -2.69 -10.04 -17.70
N MET A 30 -3.46 -10.41 -16.67
CA MET A 30 -4.53 -11.39 -16.75
C MET A 30 -5.93 -10.76 -16.73
N HIS A 31 -6.01 -9.43 -16.65
CA HIS A 31 -7.25 -8.67 -16.50
C HIS A 31 -8.14 -9.19 -15.35
N ILE A 32 -7.52 -9.52 -14.21
CA ILE A 32 -8.23 -10.00 -13.02
C ILE A 32 -8.32 -8.86 -12.00
N PRO A 33 -9.53 -8.40 -11.61
CA PRO A 33 -9.69 -7.41 -10.55
C PRO A 33 -8.97 -7.84 -9.27
N HIS A 34 -8.08 -6.99 -8.77
CA HIS A 34 -7.20 -7.28 -7.64
C HIS A 34 -7.46 -6.29 -6.49
N LEU A 35 -8.04 -6.78 -5.40
CA LEU A 35 -8.26 -6.03 -4.17
C LEU A 35 -7.04 -6.20 -3.27
N PHE A 36 -6.24 -5.14 -3.15
CA PHE A 36 -5.00 -5.14 -2.39
C PHE A 36 -5.17 -4.51 -1.00
N ILE A 37 -4.96 -5.32 0.04
CA ILE A 37 -4.93 -4.90 1.44
C ILE A 37 -3.46 -4.86 1.90
N GLN A 38 -2.87 -3.67 1.89
CA GLN A 38 -1.49 -3.48 2.33
C GLN A 38 -1.31 -3.83 3.82
N ARG A 39 -0.41 -4.78 4.12
CA ARG A 39 0.09 -5.04 5.47
C ARG A 39 1.39 -4.26 5.71
N ALA A 40 1.52 -3.70 6.91
CA ALA A 40 2.79 -3.25 7.45
C ALA A 40 3.35 -4.34 8.39
N PRO A 41 4.66 -4.38 8.64
CA PRO A 41 5.24 -5.17 9.72
C PRO A 41 4.50 -4.90 11.05
N THR A 42 4.45 -5.89 11.93
CA THR A 42 3.70 -5.77 13.19
C THR A 42 4.32 -4.71 14.08
N GLY A 43 3.56 -3.68 14.43
CA GLY A 43 3.98 -2.63 15.36
C GLY A 43 4.57 -1.38 14.70
N THR A 44 4.89 -1.41 13.39
CA THR A 44 5.41 -0.24 12.67
C THR A 44 4.28 0.54 11.95
N PRO A 45 4.32 1.88 11.91
CA PRO A 45 3.38 2.65 11.10
C PRO A 45 3.52 2.31 9.60
N ARG A 46 2.44 2.49 8.83
CA ARG A 46 2.45 2.12 7.41
C ARG A 46 2.93 3.28 6.54
N SER A 47 3.93 3.02 5.71
CA SER A 47 4.30 3.84 4.54
C SER A 47 3.57 3.35 3.28
N SER A 48 3.21 4.22 2.33
CA SER A 48 2.56 3.76 1.08
C SER A 48 3.52 2.88 0.27
N CYS A 49 3.03 1.77 -0.30
CA CYS A 49 3.84 1.03 -1.26
C CYS A 49 4.11 1.92 -2.49
N PRO A 50 5.31 1.85 -3.08
CA PRO A 50 5.57 2.52 -4.35
C PRO A 50 4.66 1.93 -5.43
N PRO A 51 4.01 2.76 -6.25
CA PRO A 51 3.23 2.26 -7.38
C PRO A 51 4.16 1.53 -8.36
N THR A 52 3.81 0.31 -8.74
CA THR A 52 4.66 -0.50 -9.63
C THR A 52 4.38 -0.29 -11.11
N SER A 53 3.21 0.25 -11.46
CA SER A 53 2.92 0.74 -12.81
C SER A 53 2.84 2.27 -12.79
N ARG A 54 3.45 2.92 -13.78
CA ARG A 54 3.09 4.30 -14.11
C ARG A 54 1.64 4.23 -14.57
N ALA A 55 0.71 4.88 -13.87
CA ALA A 55 -0.73 4.96 -14.18
C ALA A 55 -1.04 4.57 -15.63
N GLN A 56 -1.25 3.26 -15.84
CA GLN A 56 -1.63 2.72 -17.13
C GLN A 56 -3.16 2.67 -17.17
N PRO A 57 -3.77 2.80 -18.34
CA PRO A 57 -5.22 2.70 -18.48
C PRO A 57 -5.79 1.37 -17.97
N ASP A 58 -4.96 0.32 -17.90
CA ASP A 58 -5.32 -1.03 -17.49
C ASP A 58 -4.74 -1.40 -16.11
N ASP A 59 -4.92 -0.55 -15.09
CA ASP A 59 -4.60 -0.90 -13.69
C ASP A 59 -5.76 -1.71 -13.07
N TYR A 60 -5.52 -3.00 -12.84
CA TYR A 60 -6.49 -3.90 -12.24
C TYR A 60 -6.39 -3.95 -10.72
N THR A 61 -5.50 -3.18 -10.10
CA THR A 61 -5.28 -3.19 -8.65
C THR A 61 -5.98 -2.04 -7.94
N LEU A 62 -6.92 -2.39 -7.06
CA LEU A 62 -7.62 -1.48 -6.17
C LEU A 62 -6.99 -1.51 -4.77
N PHE A 63 -6.47 -0.37 -4.33
CA PHE A 63 -5.97 -0.19 -2.97
C PHE A 63 -7.15 -0.04 -2.00
N VAL A 64 -7.39 -1.08 -1.18
CA VAL A 64 -8.55 -1.11 -0.28
C VAL A 64 -8.35 -0.22 0.96
N ARG A 65 -7.10 -0.05 1.41
CA ARG A 65 -6.79 0.81 2.55
C ARG A 65 -6.75 2.28 2.08
N PRO A 66 -7.18 3.23 2.94
CA PRO A 66 -7.05 4.64 2.62
C PRO A 66 -5.57 5.04 2.44
N PRO A 67 -5.31 6.18 1.77
CA PRO A 67 -3.98 6.76 1.73
C PRO A 67 -3.38 6.95 3.13
N VAL A 68 -2.05 7.03 3.20
CA VAL A 68 -1.35 7.31 4.46
C VAL A 68 -1.37 8.81 4.70
N TYR A 69 -2.13 9.26 5.72
CA TYR A 69 -2.25 10.67 6.10
C TYR A 69 -1.37 11.07 7.30
N LEU A 70 -0.42 10.21 7.70
CA LEU A 70 0.41 10.44 8.89
C LEU A 70 1.17 11.78 8.81
N ASN A 71 1.70 12.12 7.64
CA ASN A 71 2.41 13.37 7.40
C ASN A 71 1.52 14.61 7.58
N ASP A 72 0.29 14.56 7.09
CA ASP A 72 -0.65 15.68 7.19
C ASP A 72 -1.06 15.90 8.65
N VAL A 73 -1.33 14.81 9.36
CA VAL A 73 -1.73 14.85 10.77
C VAL A 73 -0.58 15.32 11.67
N ILE A 74 0.62 14.78 11.51
CA ILE A 74 1.76 15.18 12.36
C ILE A 74 2.15 16.64 12.12
N PHE A 75 2.02 17.13 10.89
CA PHE A 75 2.28 18.53 10.57
C PHE A 75 1.32 19.47 11.32
N GLN A 76 0.02 19.17 11.30
CA GLN A 76 -0.97 19.93 12.07
C GLN A 76 -0.67 19.90 13.57
N VAL A 77 -0.35 18.73 14.13
CA VAL A 77 -0.03 18.57 15.55
C VAL A 77 1.18 19.40 15.95
N VAL A 78 2.28 19.33 15.19
CA VAL A 78 3.51 20.10 15.47
C VAL A 78 3.25 21.60 15.40
N MET A 79 2.42 22.05 14.45
CA MET A 79 2.01 23.44 14.32
C MET A 79 1.14 23.92 15.49
N GLU A 80 0.11 23.15 15.86
CA GLU A 80 -0.81 23.51 16.96
C GLU A 80 -0.07 23.60 18.30
N TYR A 81 0.88 22.70 18.56
CA TYR A 81 1.72 22.77 19.75
C TYR A 81 2.89 23.76 19.63
N THR A 82 3.06 24.43 18.50
CA THR A 82 4.12 25.42 18.24
C THR A 82 5.55 24.88 18.47
N TRP A 83 5.77 23.59 18.22
CA TRP A 83 7.07 22.95 18.43
C TRP A 83 8.12 23.52 17.46
N GLN A 84 9.15 24.18 17.99
CA GLN A 84 10.26 24.73 17.20
C GLN A 84 11.42 23.75 17.01
N LYS A 85 11.55 22.77 17.91
CA LYS A 85 12.59 21.75 17.87
C LYS A 85 12.04 20.44 18.43
N PHE A 86 12.17 19.37 17.65
CA PHE A 86 11.68 18.04 18.00
C PHE A 86 12.55 16.97 17.34
N ILE A 87 12.35 15.73 17.76
CA ILE A 87 12.97 14.54 17.17
C ILE A 87 11.88 13.52 16.86
N ILE A 88 12.01 12.85 15.71
CA ILE A 88 11.10 11.76 15.32
C ILE A 88 11.91 10.47 15.45
N PHE A 89 11.47 9.59 16.35
CA PHE A 89 12.00 8.24 16.47
C PHE A 89 11.16 7.30 15.60
N TYR A 90 11.83 6.41 14.88
CA TYR A 90 11.21 5.37 14.06
C TYR A 90 11.99 4.05 14.25
N ASP A 91 11.30 2.93 14.06
CA ASP A 91 11.92 1.60 14.11
C ASP A 91 12.65 1.27 12.81
N THR A 92 13.31 0.12 12.74
CA THR A 92 14.08 -0.31 11.56
C THR A 92 13.21 -0.72 10.37
N ASP A 93 11.92 -0.93 10.60
CA ASP A 93 10.99 -1.52 9.64
C ASP A 93 10.06 -0.47 8.99
N TYR A 94 10.03 0.75 9.53
CA TYR A 94 9.29 1.92 9.02
C TYR A 94 9.89 2.50 7.73
#